data_AF-A0A7S2Q3W2-F1
#
_entry.id   AF-A0A7S2Q3W2-F1
#
_cell.length_a   1.000
_cell.length_b   1.000
_cell.length_c   1.000
_cell.angle_alpha   90.00
_cell.angle_beta   90.00
_cell.angle_gamma   90.00
#
_symmetry.space_group_name_H-M   'P 1'
#
loop_
_entity.id
_entity.type
_entity.pdbx_description
1 polymer ?
#
loop_
_entity_poly.entity_id
_entity_poly.type
_entity_poly.pdbx_seq_one_letter_code
_entity_poly.pdbx_strand_id
1 'polypeptide(L)'
;FSEELAAVCVKQMLLAINYLHQNRIMHRDLKPENWLLSTEEAVGQAPLKLIDFGLSRKFVPGTPCRTRAGTPDYLAPEVLAGRYDEKVDVWSLGVISHVMLSGQNPFEGKSIEDTLAKVKMALVPMDASCWQGGSEDA
;
A
#
# COMPACT_ATOMS: atom_id res chain seq x y z
N PHE A 1 11.25 10.96 6.86
CA PHE A 1 11.82 10.28 5.66
C PHE A 1 11.91 11.35 4.58
N SER A 2 12.96 11.42 3.77
CA SER A 2 13.00 12.42 2.68
C SER A 2 12.13 11.97 1.50
N GLU A 3 11.59 12.91 0.72
CA GLU A 3 10.86 12.61 -0.51
C GLU A 3 11.68 11.79 -1.50
N GLU A 4 12.97 12.12 -1.64
CA GLU A 4 13.88 11.38 -2.52
C GLU A 4 13.99 9.91 -2.11
N LEU A 5 14.15 9.64 -0.81
CA LEU A 5 14.21 8.27 -0.31
C LEU A 5 12.86 7.56 -0.47
N ALA A 6 11.75 8.26 -0.24
CA ALA A 6 10.41 7.72 -0.42
C ALA A 6 10.19 7.31 -1.88
N ALA A 7 10.56 8.18 -2.83
CA ALA A 7 10.48 7.91 -4.26
C ALA A 7 11.31 6.69 -4.68
N VAL A 8 12.54 6.52 -4.16
CA VAL A 8 13.38 5.35 -4.43
C VAL A 8 12.70 4.06 -3.97
N CYS A 9 12.12 4.05 -2.76
CA CYS A 9 11.42 2.89 -2.22
C CYS A 9 10.14 2.59 -2.98
N VAL A 10 9.26 3.59 -3.17
CA VAL A 10 7.98 3.45 -3.87
C VAL A 10 8.20 2.96 -5.30
N LYS A 11 9.23 3.44 -6.00
CA LYS A 11 9.62 2.92 -7.31
C LYS A 11 9.92 1.42 -7.28
N GLN A 12 10.70 0.94 -6.32
CA GLN A 12 11.00 -0.49 -6.19
C GLN A 12 9.74 -1.30 -5.86
N MET A 13 8.89 -0.78 -4.98
CA MET A 13 7.62 -1.43 -4.63
C MET A 13 6.70 -1.55 -5.85
N LEU A 14 6.53 -0.47 -6.62
CA LEU A 14 5.74 -0.46 -7.85
C LEU A 14 6.29 -1.43 -8.90
N LEU A 15 7.61 -1.53 -9.05
CA LEU A 15 8.23 -2.51 -9.96
C LEU A 15 7.90 -3.95 -9.55
N ALA A 16 7.97 -4.27 -8.26
CA ALA A 16 7.61 -5.59 -7.74
C ALA A 16 6.12 -5.89 -7.95
N ILE A 17 5.22 -4.95 -7.67
CA ILE A 17 3.77 -5.13 -7.87
C ILE A 17 3.42 -5.24 -9.35
N ASN A 18 4.02 -4.43 -10.22
CA ASN A 18 3.85 -4.56 -11.66
C ASN A 18 4.27 -5.95 -12.16
N TYR A 19 5.40 -6.48 -11.67
CA TYR A 19 5.82 -7.84 -11.99
C TYR A 19 4.78 -8.90 -11.56
N LEU A 20 4.22 -8.80 -10.34
CA LEU A 20 3.17 -9.70 -9.88
C LEU A 20 1.91 -9.61 -10.74
N HIS A 21 1.45 -8.39 -11.04
CA HIS A 21 0.24 -8.15 -11.82
C HIS A 21 0.37 -8.66 -13.27
N GLN A 22 1.54 -8.51 -13.89
CA GLN A 22 1.86 -9.09 -15.20
C GLN A 22 1.81 -10.63 -15.17
N ASN A 23 2.18 -11.24 -14.05
CA ASN A 23 2.10 -12.69 -13.80
C ASN A 23 0.75 -13.15 -13.23
N ARG A 24 -0.26 -12.27 -13.25
CA ARG A 24 -1.62 -12.55 -12.76
C ARG A 24 -1.68 -12.92 -11.28
N ILE A 25 -0.83 -12.31 -10.47
CA ILE A 25 -0.80 -12.48 -9.01
C ILE A 25 -1.14 -11.13 -8.37
N MET A 26 -2.09 -11.13 -7.42
CA MET A 26 -2.35 -10.02 -6.50
C MET A 26 -1.84 -10.39 -5.11
N HIS A 27 -1.21 -9.45 -4.41
CA HIS A 27 -0.59 -9.72 -3.09
C HIS A 27 -1.62 -9.70 -1.96
N ARG A 28 -2.48 -8.67 -1.94
CA ARG A 28 -3.61 -8.46 -1.01
C ARG A 28 -3.27 -8.20 0.46
N ASP A 29 -1.99 -8.17 0.83
CA ASP A 29 -1.55 -7.76 2.17
C ASP A 29 -0.25 -6.93 2.11
N LEU A 30 -0.26 -5.86 1.30
CA LEU A 30 0.87 -4.93 1.27
C LEU A 30 0.81 -4.00 2.47
N LYS A 31 1.89 -3.99 3.22
CA LYS A 31 2.12 -3.16 4.42
C LYS A 31 3.63 -3.02 4.65
N PRO A 32 4.11 -2.00 5.38
CA PRO A 32 5.53 -1.78 5.60
C PRO A 32 6.29 -3.00 6.12
N GLU A 33 5.66 -3.81 6.98
CA GLU A 33 6.23 -5.02 7.58
C GLU A 33 6.58 -6.11 6.56
N ASN A 34 5.91 -6.08 5.39
CA ASN A 34 6.15 -7.04 4.31
C ASN A 34 7.22 -6.57 3.31
N TRP A 35 7.92 -5.47 3.60
CA TRP A 35 9.03 -4.96 2.80
C TRP A 35 10.32 -5.00 3.60
N LEU A 36 11.26 -5.85 3.19
CA LEU A 36 12.57 -5.98 3.83
C LEU A 36 13.69 -5.49 2.91
N LEU A 37 14.79 -5.04 3.51
CA LEU A 37 16.04 -4.84 2.79
C LEU A 37 16.72 -6.20 2.61
N SER A 38 17.32 -6.44 1.44
CA SER A 38 18.01 -7.70 1.15
C SER A 38 19.27 -7.93 1.99
N THR A 39 19.74 -6.90 2.67
CA THR A 39 21.03 -6.78 3.35
C THR A 39 20.91 -5.73 4.47
N GLU A 40 21.92 -5.63 5.34
CA GLU A 40 21.95 -4.69 6.47
C GLU A 40 22.35 -3.25 6.08
N GLU A 41 22.61 -2.97 4.80
CA GLU A 41 22.90 -1.61 4.36
C GLU A 41 21.68 -0.68 4.50
N ALA A 42 21.93 0.62 4.50
CA ALA A 42 20.89 1.62 4.70
C ALA A 42 19.82 1.59 3.59
N VAL A 43 18.62 2.08 3.91
CA VAL A 43 17.55 2.29 2.93
C VAL A 43 18.07 3.14 1.77
N GLY A 44 17.75 2.74 0.55
CA GLY A 44 18.26 3.37 -0.69
C GLY A 44 19.59 2.81 -1.19
N GLN A 45 20.29 2.02 -0.38
CA GLN A 45 21.52 1.32 -0.78
C GLN A 45 21.31 -0.18 -0.99
N ALA A 46 20.39 -0.78 -0.22
CA ALA A 46 19.98 -2.17 -0.38
C ALA A 46 18.66 -2.30 -1.20
N PRO A 47 18.54 -3.31 -2.07
CA PRO A 47 17.28 -3.66 -2.71
C PRO A 47 16.15 -3.98 -1.71
N LEU A 48 14.95 -3.45 -1.97
CA LEU A 48 13.74 -3.85 -1.27
C LEU A 48 13.21 -5.19 -1.80
N LYS A 49 12.73 -6.03 -0.89
CA LYS A 49 12.17 -7.35 -1.16
C LYS A 49 10.79 -7.44 -0.52
N LEU A 50 9.80 -7.72 -1.35
CA LEU A 50 8.47 -8.08 -0.90
C LEU A 50 8.49 -9.50 -0.34
N ILE A 51 7.94 -9.68 0.85
CA ILE A 51 7.79 -10.97 1.52
C ILE A 51 6.32 -11.26 1.84
N ASP A 52 6.07 -12.47 2.36
CA ASP A 52 4.77 -12.94 2.84
C ASP A 52 3.63 -12.98 1.81
N PHE A 53 3.67 -14.01 0.96
CA PHE A 53 2.64 -14.30 -0.03
C PHE A 53 1.48 -15.11 0.56
N GLY A 54 1.32 -15.19 1.89
CA GLY A 54 0.31 -16.04 2.55
C GLY A 54 -1.13 -15.71 2.15
N LEU A 55 -1.41 -14.43 1.85
CA LEU A 55 -2.71 -13.98 1.34
C LEU A 55 -2.70 -13.74 -0.19
N SER A 56 -1.62 -14.02 -0.90
CA SER A 56 -1.57 -13.80 -2.35
C SER A 56 -2.50 -14.73 -3.11
N ARG A 57 -2.92 -14.31 -4.32
CA ARG A 57 -3.81 -15.11 -5.17
C ARG A 57 -3.57 -14.86 -6.65
N LYS A 58 -3.72 -15.92 -7.46
CA LYS A 58 -3.87 -15.75 -8.90
C LYS A 58 -5.23 -15.15 -9.24
N PHE A 59 -5.27 -14.25 -10.21
CA PHE A 59 -6.49 -13.63 -10.71
C PHE A 59 -6.67 -13.82 -12.21
N VAL A 60 -7.91 -13.65 -12.67
CA VAL A 60 -8.25 -13.64 -14.10
C VAL A 60 -8.76 -12.25 -14.42
N PRO A 61 -8.18 -11.53 -15.40
CA PRO A 61 -8.65 -10.20 -15.79
C PRO A 61 -10.16 -10.20 -16.07
N GLY A 62 -10.86 -9.19 -15.55
CA GLY A 62 -12.32 -9.07 -15.66
C GLY A 62 -13.13 -9.96 -14.70
N THR A 63 -12.49 -10.88 -13.97
CA THR A 63 -13.17 -11.70 -12.95
C THR A 63 -12.85 -11.16 -11.55
N PRO A 64 -13.85 -10.66 -10.81
CA PRO A 64 -13.60 -10.06 -9.51
C PRO A 64 -13.31 -11.11 -8.43
N CYS A 65 -12.40 -10.76 -7.52
CA CYS A 65 -12.23 -11.47 -6.26
C CYS A 65 -13.30 -11.03 -5.25
N ARG A 66 -13.67 -11.95 -4.34
CA ARG A 66 -14.75 -11.75 -3.36
C ARG A 66 -14.36 -12.03 -1.91
N THR A 67 -13.18 -12.62 -1.68
CA THR A 67 -12.71 -12.96 -0.34
C THR A 67 -12.16 -11.72 0.34
N ARG A 68 -12.65 -11.37 1.52
CA ARG A 68 -12.06 -10.29 2.33
C ARG A 68 -10.82 -10.83 3.03
N ALA A 69 -9.68 -10.19 2.80
CA ALA A 69 -8.39 -10.54 3.39
C ALA A 69 -7.47 -9.30 3.32
N GLY A 70 -6.51 -9.21 4.23
CA GLY A 70 -5.57 -8.10 4.34
C GLY A 70 -5.64 -7.40 5.68
N THR A 71 -4.69 -6.49 5.90
CA THR A 71 -4.58 -5.68 7.13
C THR A 71 -5.49 -4.44 7.01
N PRO A 72 -6.38 -4.14 8.00
CA PRO A 72 -7.39 -3.08 7.91
C PRO A 72 -6.87 -1.71 7.45
N ASP A 73 -5.71 -1.30 7.95
CA ASP A 73 -5.09 0.00 7.68
C ASP A 73 -4.70 0.23 6.21
N TYR A 74 -4.38 -0.85 5.50
CA TYR A 74 -3.92 -0.81 4.11
C TYR A 74 -4.97 -1.38 3.14
N LEU A 75 -6.15 -1.73 3.66
CA LEU A 75 -7.19 -2.40 2.91
C LEU A 75 -7.91 -1.41 1.97
N ALA A 76 -8.14 -1.81 0.72
CA ALA A 76 -8.88 -0.98 -0.23
C ALA A 76 -10.40 -1.02 0.04
N PRO A 77 -11.14 0.09 -0.20
CA PRO A 77 -12.58 0.16 0.06
C PRO A 77 -13.39 -0.86 -0.75
N GLU A 78 -12.98 -1.20 -1.97
CA GLU A 78 -13.62 -2.21 -2.81
C GLU A 78 -13.49 -3.64 -2.26
N VAL A 79 -12.50 -3.92 -1.41
CA VAL A 79 -12.41 -5.19 -0.67
C VAL A 79 -13.57 -5.30 0.32
N LEU A 80 -13.95 -4.18 0.98
CA LEU A 80 -15.12 -4.12 1.85
C LEU A 80 -16.42 -4.31 1.06
N ALA A 81 -16.49 -3.81 -0.17
CA ALA A 81 -17.60 -4.08 -1.08
C ALA A 81 -17.68 -5.54 -1.55
N GLY A 82 -16.61 -6.32 -1.38
CA GLY A 82 -16.57 -7.75 -1.72
C GLY A 82 -16.48 -8.03 -3.23
N ARG A 83 -16.04 -7.04 -4.01
CA ARG A 83 -15.81 -7.17 -5.46
C ARG A 83 -14.64 -6.29 -5.87
N TYR A 84 -13.48 -6.89 -6.11
CA TYR A 84 -12.25 -6.17 -6.38
C TYR A 84 -11.33 -6.91 -7.36
N ASP A 85 -10.32 -6.23 -7.87
CA ASP A 85 -9.27 -6.76 -8.75
C ASP A 85 -7.86 -6.48 -8.17
N GLU A 86 -6.81 -6.60 -8.97
CA GLU A 86 -5.44 -6.41 -8.50
C GLU A 86 -5.12 -4.97 -8.07
N LYS A 87 -5.97 -4.00 -8.39
CA LYS A 87 -5.76 -2.58 -8.02
C LYS A 87 -5.82 -2.32 -6.53
N VAL A 88 -6.31 -3.28 -5.74
CA VAL A 88 -6.21 -3.23 -4.27
C VAL A 88 -4.76 -3.12 -3.78
N ASP A 89 -3.80 -3.71 -4.50
CA ASP A 89 -2.38 -3.59 -4.18
C ASP A 89 -1.88 -2.15 -4.42
N VAL A 90 -2.42 -1.46 -5.43
CA VAL A 90 -2.08 -0.06 -5.74
C VAL A 90 -2.60 0.86 -4.64
N TRP A 91 -3.81 0.62 -4.14
CA TRP A 91 -4.35 1.34 -2.97
C TRP A 91 -3.42 1.19 -1.76
N SER A 92 -3.05 -0.05 -1.41
CA SER A 92 -2.16 -0.31 -0.28
C SER A 92 -0.81 0.38 -0.43
N LEU A 93 -0.23 0.41 -1.64
CA LEU A 93 0.99 1.20 -1.91
C LEU A 93 0.78 2.71 -1.77
N GLY A 94 -0.40 3.23 -2.12
CA GLY A 94 -0.77 4.62 -1.87
C GLY A 94 -0.77 4.96 -0.38
N VAL A 95 -1.36 4.09 0.44
CA VAL A 95 -1.35 4.23 1.91
C VAL A 95 0.08 4.18 2.46
N ILE A 96 0.90 3.21 2.02
CA ILE A 96 2.32 3.12 2.40
C ILE A 96 3.06 4.41 2.02
N SER A 97 2.87 4.91 0.81
CA SER A 97 3.51 6.14 0.32
C SER A 97 3.11 7.35 1.17
N HIS A 98 1.83 7.47 1.52
CA HIS A 98 1.34 8.50 2.42
C HIS A 98 2.03 8.44 3.79
N VAL A 99 2.13 7.24 4.38
CA VAL A 99 2.80 7.04 5.67
C VAL A 99 4.29 7.40 5.56
N MET A 100 4.96 7.04 4.47
CA MET A 100 6.38 7.36 4.28
C MET A 100 6.64 8.87 4.21
N LEU A 101 5.73 9.62 3.58
CA LEU A 101 5.88 11.07 3.36
C LEU A 101 5.42 11.88 4.58
N SER A 102 4.27 11.56 5.15
CA SER A 102 3.64 12.32 6.25
C SER A 102 4.00 11.80 7.65
N GLY A 103 4.46 10.55 7.76
CA GLY A 103 4.59 9.85 9.03
C GLY A 103 3.25 9.41 9.65
N GLN A 104 2.13 9.63 8.96
CA GLN A 104 0.79 9.35 9.46
C GLN A 104 0.03 8.37 8.56
N ASN A 105 -0.71 7.45 9.18
CA ASN A 105 -1.63 6.59 8.48
C ASN A 105 -2.93 7.37 8.18
N PRO A 106 -3.31 7.54 6.90
CA PRO A 106 -4.43 8.40 6.50
C PRO A 106 -5.79 7.91 7.01
N PHE A 107 -5.91 6.63 7.38
CA PHE A 107 -7.17 6.02 7.78
C PHE A 107 -7.14 5.45 9.20
N GLU A 108 -6.11 5.74 10.00
CA GLU A 108 -5.99 5.25 11.37
C GLU A 108 -7.19 5.65 12.22
N GLY A 109 -7.91 4.67 12.74
CA GLY A 109 -9.05 4.82 13.64
C GLY A 109 -8.75 4.36 15.07
N LYS A 110 -9.66 4.67 16.00
CA LYS A 110 -9.55 4.22 17.41
C LYS A 110 -9.90 2.75 17.60
N SER A 111 -10.54 2.14 16.61
CA SER A 111 -10.85 0.70 16.53
C SER A 111 -10.80 0.25 15.07
N ILE A 112 -10.83 -1.07 14.85
CA ILE A 112 -10.89 -1.63 13.49
C ILE A 112 -12.13 -1.10 12.75
N GLU A 113 -13.28 -1.02 13.42
CA GLU A 113 -14.51 -0.51 12.83
C GLU A 113 -14.39 0.96 12.40
N ASP A 114 -13.72 1.78 13.22
CA ASP A 114 -13.45 3.19 12.90
C ASP A 114 -12.47 3.30 11.71
N THR A 115 -11.38 2.52 11.70
CA THR A 115 -10.44 2.45 10.56
C THR A 115 -11.17 2.06 9.28
N LEU A 116 -11.99 1.00 9.31
CA LEU A 116 -12.74 0.54 8.13
C LEU A 116 -13.80 1.55 7.69
N ALA A 117 -14.40 2.30 8.61
CA ALA A 117 -15.32 3.39 8.28
C ALA A 117 -14.59 4.52 7.54
N LYS A 118 -13.38 4.91 7.99
CA LYS A 118 -12.54 5.91 7.31
C LYS A 118 -12.07 5.43 5.94
N VAL A 119 -11.59 4.19 5.83
CA VAL A 119 -11.24 3.55 4.55
C VAL A 119 -12.41 3.61 3.57
N LYS A 120 -13.62 3.29 4.03
CA LYS A 120 -14.83 3.33 3.21
C LYS A 120 -15.18 4.73 2.71
N MET A 121 -14.85 5.78 3.48
CA MET A 121 -15.03 7.17 3.05
C MET A 121 -13.97 7.62 2.05
N ALA A 122 -12.79 6.98 2.02
CA ALA A 122 -11.69 7.28 1.11
C ALA A 122 -11.24 8.76 1.13
N LEU A 123 -11.42 9.44 2.27
CA LEU A 123 -10.98 10.82 2.46
C LEU A 123 -9.58 10.83 3.05
N VAL A 124 -8.59 11.20 2.23
CA VAL A 124 -7.19 11.31 2.64
C VAL A 124 -6.95 12.71 3.22
N PRO A 125 -6.52 12.83 4.49
CA PRO A 125 -6.17 14.12 5.06
C PRO A 125 -4.88 14.65 4.42
N MET A 126 -4.99 15.79 3.74
CA MET A 126 -3.85 16.51 3.12
C MET A 126 -3.56 17.82 3.85
N ASP A 127 -3.63 17.82 5.18
CA ASP A 127 -3.46 19.07 5.93
C ASP A 127 -2.05 19.66 5.78
N ALA A 128 -1.97 20.99 5.75
CA ALA A 128 -0.69 21.68 5.54
C ALA A 128 0.32 21.49 6.69
N SER A 129 -0.06 20.84 7.80
CA SER A 129 0.83 20.61 8.94
C SER A 129 1.65 19.34 8.81
N CYS A 130 1.13 18.32 8.11
CA CYS A 130 1.84 17.07 7.81
C CYS A 130 2.53 17.06 6.43
N TRP A 131 2.26 18.04 5.56
CA TRP A 131 2.80 18.15 4.20
C TRP A 131 3.71 19.38 3.96
N GLN A 132 4.41 19.87 5.00
CA GLN A 132 5.38 20.97 4.83
C GLN A 132 6.64 20.51 4.11
N GLY A 133 6.63 20.59 2.77
CA GLY A 133 7.79 20.27 1.93
C GLY A 133 7.45 19.52 0.64
N GLY A 134 6.25 18.93 0.54
CA GLY A 134 5.80 18.18 -0.62
C GLY A 134 5.87 19.00 -1.91
N SER A 135 6.53 18.48 -2.94
CA SER A 135 6.44 19.08 -4.28
C SER A 135 4.97 19.10 -4.76
N GLU A 136 4.56 20.16 -5.47
CA GLU A 136 3.18 20.31 -6.00
C GLU A 136 2.82 19.26 -7.07
N ASP A 137 3.75 18.39 -7.47
CA ASP A 137 3.60 17.38 -8.53
C ASP A 137 3.09 16.00 -8.00
N ALA A 138 2.09 16.02 -7.11
CA ALA A 138 1.38 14.81 -6.65
C ALA A 138 0.03 14.62 -7.37
#